data_AF-A0A812GUJ9-F1
#
_entry.id   AF-A0A812GUJ9-F1
#
_cell.length_a   1.000
_cell.length_b   1.000
_cell.length_c   1.000
_cell.angle_alpha   90.00
_cell.angle_beta   90.00
_cell.angle_gamma   90.00
#
_symmetry.space_group_name_H-M   'P 1'
#
loop_
_entity.id
_entity.type
_entity.pdbx_description
1 polymer ?
#
loop_
_entity_poly.entity_id
_entity_poly.type
_entity_poly.pdbx_seq_one_letter_code
_entity_poly.pdbx_strand_id
1 'polypeptide(L)' 'MSHCCGQCRQFTRQRGSADMCSAWSQPTEPNKEACGYFMPVVSKIERLKSHQKHSID' A
#
# COMPACT_ATOMS: atom_id res chain seq x y z
N MET A 1 -9.13 5.75 9.99
CA MET A 1 -8.78 4.55 9.20
C MET A 1 -7.28 4.34 9.37
N SER A 2 -6.86 3.28 10.06
CA SER A 2 -5.43 2.98 10.21
C SER A 2 -4.91 2.39 8.89
N HIS A 3 -3.82 2.94 8.35
CA HIS A 3 -3.16 2.39 7.17
C HIS A 3 -2.35 1.17 7.59
N CYS A 4 -2.61 0.01 7.00
CA CYS A 4 -1.86 -1.21 7.30
C CYS A 4 -0.94 -1.60 6.14
N CYS A 5 0.15 -2.30 6.43
CA CYS A 5 1.07 -2.82 5.42
C CYS A 5 0.34 -3.66 4.35
N GLY A 6 -0.69 -4.43 4.70
CA GLY A 6 -1.47 -5.22 3.74
C GLY A 6 -2.23 -4.38 2.69
N GLN A 7 -2.38 -3.08 2.91
CA GLN A 7 -2.98 -2.12 1.97
C GLN A 7 -1.90 -1.31 1.21
N CYS A 8 -0.63 -1.63 1.42
CA CYS A 8 0.51 -0.95 0.82
C CYS A 8 0.95 -1.63 -0.49
N ARG A 9 1.34 -0.85 -1.49
CA ARG A 9 1.91 -1.34 -2.76
C ARG A 9 3.28 -2.00 -2.58
N GLN A 10 3.97 -1.67 -1.50
CA GLN A 10 5.28 -2.23 -1.16
C GLN A 10 5.18 -3.58 -0.44
N PHE A 11 4.00 -3.96 0.02
CA PHE A 11 3.77 -5.22 0.71
C PHE A 11 3.69 -6.38 -0.28
N THR A 12 4.50 -7.40 -0.02
CA THR A 12 4.58 -8.60 -0.84
C THR A 12 4.29 -9.82 0.03
N ARG A 13 3.27 -10.59 -0.34
CA ARG A 13 3.00 -11.88 0.31
C ARG A 13 3.96 -12.95 -0.20
N GLN A 14 4.60 -13.66 0.71
CA GLN A 14 5.43 -14.82 0.36
C GLN A 14 4.70 -16.11 0.76
N ARG A 15 4.62 -17.08 -0.16
CA ARG A 15 4.03 -18.39 0.15
C ARG A 15 5.08 -19.25 0.83
N GLY A 16 4.83 -19.65 2.07
CA GLY A 16 5.76 -20.49 2.86
C GLY A 16 6.87 -19.71 3.57
N SER A 17 6.78 -18.38 3.64
CA SER A 17 7.73 -17.52 4.35
C SER A 17 7.01 -16.29 4.91
N ALA A 18 7.70 -15.49 5.73
CA ALA A 18 7.13 -14.25 6.26
C ALA A 18 6.84 -13.24 5.14
N ASP A 19 5.75 -12.49 5.28
CA ASP A 19 5.43 -11.41 4.35
C ASP A 19 6.49 -10.30 4.44
N MET A 20 6.77 -9.63 3.32
CA MET A 20 7.87 -8.66 3.23
C MET A 20 7.38 -7.27 2.88
N CYS A 21 7.97 -6.25 3.51
CA CYS A 21 7.84 -4.86 3.11
C CYS A 21 9.03 -4.47 2.24
N SER A 22 8.78 -4.16 0.96
CA SER A 22 9.84 -3.85 -0.01
C SER A 22 10.46 -2.46 0.19
N ALA A 23 9.82 -1.57 0.97
CA ALA A 23 10.35 -0.23 1.23
C ALA A 23 11.66 -0.24 2.04
N TRP A 24 11.84 -1.26 2.87
CA TRP A 24 13.01 -1.42 3.75
C TRP A 24 13.49 -2.88 3.86
N SER A 25 12.96 -3.77 3.01
CA SER A 25 13.31 -5.19 2.92
C SER A 25 13.26 -5.95 4.26
N GLN A 26 12.21 -5.71 5.06
CA GLN A 26 12.03 -6.36 6.35
C GLN A 26 10.74 -7.20 6.40
N PRO A 27 10.73 -8.26 7.23
CA PRO A 27 9.51 -9.00 7.54
C PRO A 27 8.43 -8.06 8.09
N THR A 28 7.21 -8.23 7.60
CA THR A 28 6.03 -7.46 8.00
C THR A 28 4.80 -8.36 8.02
N GLU A 29 3.68 -7.83 8.49
CA GLU A 29 2.40 -8.52 8.49
C GLU A 29 1.34 -7.65 7.81
N PRO A 30 0.27 -8.24 7.24
CA PRO A 30 -0.78 -7.50 6.55
C PRO A 30 -1.56 -6.57 7.49
N ASN A 31 -1.68 -6.94 8.77
CA ASN A 31 -2.40 -6.18 9.78
C ASN A 31 -1.51 -5.18 10.56
N LYS A 32 -0.20 -5.18 10.31
CA LYS A 32 0.74 -4.27 10.96
C LYS A 32 0.53 -2.84 10.43
N GLU A 33 0.68 -1.85 11.32
CA GLU A 33 0.66 -0.45 10.94
C GLU A 33 1.69 -0.18 9.84
N ALA A 34 1.28 0.60 8.84
CA ALA A 34 2.13 0.93 7.73
C ALA A 34 3.32 1.79 8.15
N CYS A 35 4.49 1.51 7.57
CA CYS A 35 5.67 2.35 7.77
C CYS A 35 5.51 3.75 7.14
N GLY A 36 6.46 4.65 7.43
CA GLY A 36 6.48 6.01 6.85
C GLY A 36 6.57 6.07 5.32
N TYR A 37 6.88 4.96 4.66
CA TYR A 37 6.91 4.82 3.20
C TYR A 37 5.62 4.21 2.62
N PHE A 38 4.51 4.29 3.37
CA PHE A 38 3.23 3.74 2.94
C PHE A 38 2.78 4.29 1.58
N MET A 39 2.53 3.39 0.65
CA MET A 39 1.93 3.70 -0.65
C MET A 39 0.63 2.93 -0.77
N PRO A 40 -0.56 3.56 -0.74
CA PRO A 40 -1.81 2.83 -0.82
C PRO A 40 -1.94 2.09 -2.14
N VAL A 41 -2.41 0.83 -2.11
CA VAL A 41 -2.88 0.12 -3.29
C VAL A 41 -4.17 0.79 -3.72
N VAL A 42 -4.06 1.88 -4.49
CA VAL A 42 -5.24 2.50 -5.11
C VAL A 42 -5.90 1.44 -5.99
N SER A 43 -7.06 0.96 -5.53
CA SER A 43 -8.01 0.22 -6.35
C SER A 43 -8.14 0.97 -7.68
N LYS A 44 -8.13 0.28 -8.83
CA LYS A 44 -8.30 0.92 -10.15
C LYS A 44 -9.45 1.94 -10.17
N ILE A 45 -10.51 1.68 -9.38
CA ILE A 45 -11.68 2.54 -9.19
C ILE A 45 -11.33 3.92 -8.59
N GLU A 46 -10.45 4.00 -7.59
CA GLU A 46 -10.04 5.28 -6.98
C GLU A 46 -9.09 6.08 -7.90
N ARG A 47 -8.27 5.36 -8.69
CA ARG A 47 -7.33 5.98 -9.64
C ARG A 47 -8.03 6.71 -10.80
N LEU A 48 -9.20 6.20 -11.20
CA LEU A 48 -10.08 6.86 -12.17
C LEU A 48 -10.75 8.10 -11.57
N LYS A 49 -11.13 8.08 -10.28
CA LYS A 49 -11.72 9.24 -9.61
C LYS A 49 -10.71 10.38 -9.41
N SER A 50 -9.43 10.07 -9.21
CA SER A 50 -8.39 11.10 -9.02
C SER A 50 -8.02 11.85 -10.30
N HIS A 51 -8.23 11.27 -11.49
CA HIS A 51 -7.92 11.96 -12.76
C HIS A 51 -8.96 13.00 -13.19
N GLN A 52 -10.11 13.09 -12.51
CA GLN A 52 -11.15 14.08 -12.83
C GLN A 52 -11.08 15.35 -11.94
N LYS A 53 -10.08 15.48 -11.07
CA LYS A 53 -10.00 16.60 -10.10
C LYS A 53 -8.87 17.60 -10.35
N HIS A 54 -8.24 17.61 -11.52
CA HIS A 54 -7.19 18.57 -11.87
C HIS A 54 -7.43 19.17 -13.27
N SER A 55 -8.49 19.96 -13.42
CA SER A 55 -8.63 20.93 -14.52
C SER A 55 -9.76 21.92 -14.17
N ILE A 56 -9.51 22.78 -13.18
CA ILE A 56 -10.17 24.08 -13.07
C ILE A 56 -9.09 25.06 -12.61
N ASP A 57 -8.44 25.69 -13.59
CA ASP A 57 -8.17 27.14 -13.62
C ASP A 57 -8.15 27.56 -15.09
#